data_AF-A0A1Q7RXV1-F1
#
_entry.id   AF-A0A1Q7RXV1-F1
#
_cell.length_a   1.000
_cell.length_b   1.000
_cell.length_c   1.000
_cell.angle_alpha   90.00
_cell.angle_beta   90.00
_cell.angle_gamma   90.00
#
_symmetry.space_group_name_H-M   'P 1'
#
loop_
_entity.id
_entity.type
_entity.pdbx_description
1 polymer ?
#
loop_
_entity_poly.entity_id
_entity_poly.type
_entity_poly.pdbx_seq_one_letter_code
_entity_poly.pdbx_strand_id
1 'polypeptide(L)' 'MDSNVANHLVLTVEASRLLGATVIVTGLSPEIAQTLVNIGVDLTKMNTVGDLQGGIEEAERLLGYKVHPVEKPELTE' A
#
# COMPACT_ATOMS: atom_id res chain seq x y z
N MET A 1 3.55 10.79 14.36
CA MET A 1 2.41 9.85 14.34
C MET A 1 2.37 9.22 15.72
N ASP A 2 1.26 9.32 16.44
CA ASP A 2 1.18 8.77 17.80
C ASP A 2 0.98 7.25 17.75
N SER A 3 1.45 6.53 18.76
CA SER A 3 1.34 5.07 18.86
C SER A 3 -0.11 4.57 18.70
N ASN A 4 -1.09 5.33 19.19
CA ASN A 4 -2.52 5.04 19.01
C ASN A 4 -2.94 5.05 17.54
N VAL A 5 -2.46 6.02 16.76
CA VAL A 5 -2.79 6.14 15.33
C VAL A 5 -2.15 4.99 14.54
N ALA A 6 -0.90 4.64 14.88
CA ALA A 6 -0.20 3.51 14.29
C ALA A 6 -0.93 2.17 14.58
N ASN A 7 -1.42 1.97 15.81
CA ASN A 7 -2.20 0.79 16.16
C ASN A 7 -3.52 0.70 15.38
N HIS A 8 -4.24 1.82 15.24
CA HIS A 8 -5.47 1.84 14.43
C HIS A 8 -5.23 1.55 12.95
N LEU A 9 -4.10 1.98 12.40
CA LEU A 9 -3.70 1.64 11.03
C LEU A 9 -3.59 0.11 10.88
N VAL A 10 -2.90 -0.55 11.80
CA VAL A 10 -2.72 -2.01 11.79
C VAL A 10 -4.03 -2.75 11.90
N LEU A 11 -4.89 -2.35 12.84
CA LEU A 11 -6.22 -2.94 12.99
C LEU A 11 -7.06 -2.79 11.72
N THR A 12 -6.92 -1.67 11.00
CA THR A 12 -7.61 -1.43 9.73
C THR A 12 -7.11 -2.37 8.63
N VAL A 13 -5.79 -2.60 8.56
CA VAL A 13 -5.20 -3.54 7.60
C VAL A 13 -5.66 -4.97 7.89
N GLU A 14 -5.62 -5.40 9.14
CA GLU A 14 -6.06 -6.75 9.54
C GLU A 14 -7.56 -6.95 9.30
N ALA A 15 -8.40 -5.96 9.65
CA ALA A 15 -9.83 -6.03 9.38
C ALA A 15 -10.12 -6.16 7.89
N SER A 16 -9.40 -5.42 7.03
CA SER A 16 -9.54 -5.51 5.58
C SER A 16 -9.18 -6.90 5.06
N ARG A 17 -8.14 -7.54 5.62
CA ARG A 17 -7.77 -8.93 5.28
C ARG A 17 -8.83 -9.93 5.66
N LEU A 18 -9.47 -9.76 6.82
CA LEU A 18 -10.60 -10.62 7.24
C LEU A 18 -11.80 -10.51 6.29
N LEU A 19 -11.96 -9.37 5.60
CA LEU A 19 -12.96 -9.17 4.56
C LEU A 19 -12.54 -9.72 3.18
N GLY A 20 -11.36 -10.34 3.08
CA GLY A 20 -10.83 -10.88 1.82
C GLY A 20 -10.16 -9.83 0.92
N ALA A 21 -9.90 -8.62 1.43
CA ALA A 21 -9.19 -7.60 0.68
C ALA A 21 -7.66 -7.74 0.85
N THR A 22 -6.92 -7.57 -0.24
CA THR A 22 -5.47 -7.39 -0.18
C THR A 22 -5.16 -5.91 0.02
N VAL A 23 -4.32 -5.61 1.01
CA VAL A 23 -3.96 -4.23 1.37
C VAL A 23 -2.49 -3.98 1.04
N ILE A 24 -2.23 -2.86 0.39
CA ILE A 24 -0.89 -2.32 0.14
C ILE A 24 -0.78 -0.99 0.89
N VAL A 25 0.24 -0.86 1.73
CA VAL A 25 0.51 0.36 2.51
C VAL A 25 1.62 1.15 1.81
N THR A 26 1.29 2.33 1.31
CA THR A 26 2.20 3.19 0.55
C THR A 26 2.75 4.33 1.41
N GLY A 27 3.98 4.78 1.18
CA GLY A 27 4.48 6.04 1.77
C GLY A 27 4.76 5.95 3.28
N LEU A 28 5.08 4.76 3.77
CA LEU A 28 5.46 4.55 5.17
C LEU A 28 6.82 5.20 5.46
N SER A 29 6.85 6.23 6.30
CA SER A 29 8.12 6.85 6.69
C SER A 29 8.92 5.92 7.62
N PRO A 30 10.26 6.03 7.65
CA PRO A 30 11.10 5.23 8.55
C PRO A 30 10.70 5.35 10.02
N GLU A 31 10.30 6.54 10.47
CA GLU A 31 9.89 6.80 11.86
C GLU A 31 8.58 6.08 12.21
N ILE A 32 7.64 6.02 11.27
CA ILE A 32 6.38 5.30 11.45
C ILE A 32 6.64 3.79 11.43
N ALA A 33 7.47 3.31 10.50
CA ALA A 33 7.87 1.90 10.45
C ALA A 33 8.50 1.45 11.77
N GLN A 34 9.42 2.26 12.32
CA GLN A 34 10.04 1.98 13.62
C GLN A 34 9.00 1.99 14.75
N THR A 35 8.05 2.92 14.74
CA THR A 35 6.97 2.99 15.73
C THR A 35 6.12 1.71 15.70
N LEU A 36 5.76 1.22 14.51
CA LEU A 36 5.00 -0.03 14.33
C LEU A 36 5.78 -1.24 14.87
N VAL A 37 7.07 -1.35 14.55
CA VAL A 37 7.93 -2.43 15.08
C VAL A 37 8.00 -2.37 16.60
N ASN A 38 8.13 -1.17 17.19
CA ASN A 38 8.25 -0.99 18.64
C ASN A 38 6.97 -1.40 19.39
N ILE A 39 5.79 -1.26 18.79
CA ILE A 39 4.52 -1.71 19.39
C ILE A 39 4.21 -3.20 19.11
N GLY A 40 5.17 -3.93 18.52
CA GLY A 40 5.07 -5.38 18.30
C GLY A 40 4.38 -5.78 17.00
N VAL A 41 4.22 -4.85 16.05
CA VAL A 41 3.63 -5.14 14.75
C VAL A 41 4.67 -5.80 13.86
N ASP A 42 4.32 -6.97 13.34
CA ASP A 42 5.14 -7.68 12.37
C ASP A 42 4.89 -7.12 10.95
N LEU A 43 5.75 -6.19 10.54
CA LEU A 43 5.69 -5.57 9.22
C LEU A 43 5.92 -6.56 8.07
N THR A 44 6.50 -7.74 8.31
CA THR A 44 6.68 -8.76 7.26
C THR A 44 5.35 -9.28 6.73
N LYS A 45 4.28 -9.12 7.53
CA LYS A 45 2.92 -9.47 7.13
C LYS A 45 2.25 -8.37 6.31
N MET A 46 2.77 -7.15 6.30
CA MET A 46 2.22 -6.04 5.52
C MET A 46 2.91 -5.92 4.16
N ASN A 47 2.12 -5.76 3.09
CA ASN A 47 2.70 -5.38 1.80
C ASN A 47 2.92 -3.86 1.81
N THR A 48 4.16 -3.41 1.80
CA THR A 48 4.53 -1.98 1.87
C THR A 48 5.32 -1.57 0.64
N VAL A 49 5.08 -0.34 0.19
CA VAL A 49 5.75 0.26 -0.97
C VAL A 49 6.11 1.71 -0.67
N GLY A 50 7.16 2.21 -1.36
CA GLY A 50 7.75 3.51 -1.06
C GLY A 50 6.81 4.70 -1.30
N ASP A 51 5.94 4.62 -2.30
CA ASP A 51 5.03 5.70 -2.68
C ASP A 51 3.74 5.15 -3.31
N LEU A 52 2.83 6.08 -3.65
CA LEU A 52 1.54 5.74 -4.25
C LEU A 52 1.69 5.11 -5.63
N GLN A 53 2.66 5.56 -6.43
CA GLN A 53 2.89 5.03 -7.77
C GLN A 53 3.25 3.53 -7.69
N GLY A 54 4.24 3.17 -6.88
CA GLY A 54 4.63 1.78 -6.65
C GLY A 54 3.49 0.94 -6.07
N GLY A 55 2.57 1.54 -5.32
CA GLY A 55 1.38 0.86 -4.81
C GLY A 55 0.34 0.53 -5.88
N ILE A 56 0.12 1.44 -6.82
CA ILE A 56 -0.75 1.17 -7.97
C ILE A 56 -0.13 0.08 -8.84
N GLU A 57 1.16 0.18 -9.14
CA GLU A 57 1.87 -0.84 -9.92
C GLU A 57 1.83 -2.22 -9.24
N GLU A 58 1.93 -2.27 -7.91
CA GLU A 58 1.78 -3.51 -7.14
C GLU A 58 0.34 -4.06 -7.19
N ALA A 59 -0.66 -3.19 -7.06
CA ALA A 59 -2.06 -3.59 -7.19
C ALA A 59 -2.35 -4.18 -8.58
N GLU A 60 -1.82 -3.58 -9.63
CA GLU A 60 -1.95 -4.07 -11.01
C GLU A 60 -1.28 -5.44 -11.18
N ARG A 61 -0.07 -5.62 -10.64
CA ARG A 61 0.63 -6.92 -10.64
C ARG A 61 -0.19 -8.01 -9.95
N LEU A 62 -0.77 -7.72 -8.78
CA LEU A 62 -1.61 -8.67 -8.04
C LEU A 62 -2.87 -9.06 -8.81
N LEU A 63 -3.43 -8.14 -9.60
CA LEU A 63 -4.60 -8.36 -10.43
C LEU A 63 -4.26 -8.96 -11.81
N GLY A 64 -2.98 -9.14 -12.14
CA GLY A 64 -2.53 -9.64 -13.44
C GLY A 64 -2.62 -8.63 -14.58
N TYR A 65 -2.70 -7.33 -14.26
CA TYR A 65 -2.68 -6.25 -15.25
C TYR A 65 -1.26 -5.74 -15.50
N LYS A 66 -1.07 -5.15 -16.68
CA LYS A 66 0.16 -4.46 -17.06
C LYS A 66 -0.21 -3.12 -17.70
N VAL A 67 0.38 -2.04 -17.20
CA VAL A 67 0.17 -0.69 -17.74
C VAL A 67 0.90 -0.57 -19.06
N HIS A 68 0.17 -0.05 -20.05
CA HIS A 68 0.71 0.35 -21.33
C HIS A 68 0.34 1.81 -21.59
N PRO A 69 1.23 2.60 -22.21
CA PRO A 69 0.87 3.94 -22.66
C PRO A 69 -0.32 3.87 -23.61
N VAL A 70 -1.32 4.72 -23.37
CA VAL A 70 -2.40 4.91 -24.34
C VAL A 70 -1.87 5.85 -25.41
N GLU A 71 -1.79 5.38 -26.65
CA GLU A 71 -1.50 6.23 -27.80
C GLU A 71 -2.57 7.33 -27.86
N LYS A 72 -2.16 8.60 -27.87
CA LYS A 72 -3.10 9.70 -28.07
C LYS A 72 -3.71 9.54 -29.47
N PRO A 73 -5.04 9.67 -29.62
CA PRO A 73 -5.64 9.77 -30.95
C PRO A 73 -4.93 10.89 -31.70
N GLU A 74 -4.39 10.59 -32.88
CA GLU A 74 -3.91 11.61 -33.80
C GLU A 74 -5.08 12.59 -34.01
N LEU A 75 -4.92 13.82 -33.52
CA LEU A 75 -5.82 14.89 -33.91
C LEU A 75 -5.59 15.10 -35.40
N THR A 76 -6.42 14.48 -36.23
CA THR A 76 -6.59 14.91 -37.62
C THR A 76 -7.07 16.35 -37.59
N GLU A 77 -6.21 17.27 -38.02
CA GLU A 77 -6.52 18.68 -38.29
C GLU A 77 -7.69 18.84 -39.27
#